data_AF-A0A4U1IVX8-F1
#
_entry.id   AF-A0A4U1IVX8-F1
#
_cell.length_a   1.000
_cell.length_b   1.000
_cell.length_c   1.000
_cell.angle_alpha   90.00
_cell.angle_beta   90.00
_cell.angle_gamma   90.00
#
_symmetry.space_group_name_H-M   'P 1'
#
loop_
_entity.id
_entity.type
_entity.pdbx_description
1 polymer ?
#
loop_
_entity_poly.entity_id
_entity_poly.type
_entity_poly.pdbx_seq_one_letter_code
_entity_poly.pdbx_strand_id
1 'polypeptide(L)'
;MPTLELYGYSSEEAERTVAMARALLLDLPFRNDIVFVLQGPTQVVAWDGSHRPFVRILTRSRERADMIKARLTRECDLEVVFIDFIPRTTN
;
A
#
# COMPACT_ATOMS: atom_id res chain seq x y z
N MET A 1 3.66 -2.27 11.60
CA MET A 1 4.11 -1.27 10.60
C MET A 1 3.47 -1.64 9.27
N PRO A 2 2.35 -1.02 8.88
CA PRO A 2 1.81 -1.16 7.53
C PRO A 2 2.74 -0.46 6.51
N THR A 3 3.11 -1.16 5.46
CA THR A 3 3.88 -0.61 4.33
C THR A 3 2.95 -0.43 3.14
N LEU A 4 2.94 0.76 2.54
CA LEU A 4 2.21 1.08 1.32
C LEU A 4 3.22 1.17 0.17
N GLU A 5 3.21 0.18 -0.71
CA GLU A 5 4.03 0.16 -1.93
C GLU A 5 3.21 0.66 -3.11
N LEU A 6 3.78 1.59 -3.89
CA LEU A 6 3.13 2.17 -5.06
C LEU A 6 3.68 1.49 -6.33
N TYR A 7 2.79 0.87 -7.11
CA TYR A 7 3.13 0.15 -8.34
C TYR A 7 2.46 0.78 -9.55
N GLY A 8 3.18 0.88 -10.67
CA GLY A 8 2.63 1.44 -11.91
C GLY A 8 2.65 2.96 -11.99
N TYR A 9 2.89 3.67 -10.89
CA TYR A 9 2.87 5.13 -10.88
C TYR A 9 4.15 5.72 -11.47
N SER A 10 4.03 6.82 -12.22
CA SER A 10 5.15 7.72 -12.45
C SER A 10 5.61 8.37 -11.13
N SER A 11 6.81 8.94 -11.08
CA SER A 11 7.33 9.59 -9.86
C SER A 11 6.39 10.69 -9.35
N GLU A 12 5.87 11.53 -10.25
CA GLU A 12 4.95 12.62 -9.90
C GLU A 12 3.61 12.06 -9.36
N GLU A 13 3.04 11.04 -10.00
CA GLU A 13 1.81 10.42 -9.53
C GLU A 13 2.00 9.71 -8.19
N ALA A 14 3.15 9.08 -7.97
CA ALA A 14 3.49 8.43 -6.72
C ALA A 14 3.55 9.45 -5.57
N GLU A 15 4.21 10.60 -5.78
CA GLU A 15 4.26 11.68 -4.79
C GLU A 15 2.87 12.25 -4.49
N ARG A 16 2.04 12.49 -5.52
CA ARG A 16 0.65 12.92 -5.34
C ARG A 16 -0.17 11.91 -4.55
N THR A 17 -0.01 10.62 -4.86
CA THR A 17 -0.70 9.53 -4.18
C THR A 17 -0.27 9.42 -2.71
N VAL A 18 1.02 9.61 -2.41
CA VAL A 18 1.53 9.64 -1.03
C VAL A 18 0.96 10.83 -0.25
N ALA A 19 0.94 12.03 -0.86
CA ALA A 19 0.37 13.22 -0.22
C ALA A 19 -1.12 13.04 0.09
N MET A 20 -1.89 12.51 -0.87
CA MET A 20 -3.30 12.15 -0.70
C MET A 20 -3.48 11.12 0.43
N ALA A 21 -2.71 10.02 0.41
CA ALA A 21 -2.82 8.97 1.42
C ALA A 21 -2.49 9.50 2.83
N ARG A 22 -1.47 10.36 2.96
CA ARG A 22 -1.15 11.00 4.24
C ARG A 22 -2.30 11.82 4.80
N ALA A 23 -3.01 12.56 3.96
CA ALA A 23 -4.16 13.34 4.38
C ALA A 23 -5.33 12.45 4.86
N LEU A 24 -5.63 11.38 4.13
CA LEU A 24 -6.75 10.48 4.44
C LEU A 24 -6.52 9.55 5.64
N LEU A 25 -5.25 9.33 5.99
CA LEU A 25 -4.84 8.44 7.09
C LEU A 25 -4.43 9.22 8.36
N LEU A 26 -4.59 10.55 8.36
CA LEU A 26 -4.10 11.45 9.41
C LEU A 26 -4.72 11.20 10.80
N ASP A 27 -5.93 10.68 10.87
CA ASP A 27 -6.65 10.39 12.11
C ASP A 27 -6.44 8.95 12.62
N LEU A 28 -5.74 8.10 11.86
CA LEU A 28 -5.45 6.75 12.31
C LEU A 28 -4.49 6.79 13.53
N PRO A 29 -4.75 5.99 14.57
CA PRO A 29 -3.95 6.02 15.80
C PRO A 29 -2.50 5.55 15.57
N PHE A 30 -2.25 4.83 14.49
CA PHE A 30 -0.95 4.29 14.09
C PHE A 30 -0.34 4.97 12.86
N ARG A 31 -0.82 6.16 12.47
CA ARG A 31 -0.35 6.85 11.24
C ARG A 31 1.17 7.01 11.15
N ASN A 32 1.82 7.22 12.31
CA ASN A 32 3.27 7.39 12.38
C ASN A 32 4.05 6.07 12.15
N ASP A 33 3.36 4.93 12.19
CA ASP A 33 3.91 3.61 11.87
C ASP A 33 3.74 3.23 10.39
N ILE A 34 3.13 4.10 9.57
CA ILE A 34 2.87 3.82 8.16
C ILE A 34 4.09 4.24 7.35
N VAL A 35 4.61 3.32 6.56
CA VAL A 35 5.77 3.56 5.68
C VAL A 35 5.33 3.52 4.23
N PHE A 36 5.81 4.48 3.43
CA PHE A 36 5.58 4.49 1.99
C PHE A 36 6.84 4.05 1.26
N VAL A 37 6.69 3.14 0.30
CA VAL A 37 7.77 2.69 -0.58
C VAL A 37 7.39 3.05 -2.00
N LEU A 38 8.17 3.96 -2.59
CA LEU A 38 8.03 4.33 -3.98
C LEU A 38 8.97 3.42 -4.77
N GLN A 39 8.39 2.52 -5.56
CA GLN A 39 9.16 1.71 -6.49
C GLN A 39 9.68 2.62 -7.61
N GLY A 40 10.79 2.23 -8.25
CA GLY A 40 11.19 2.86 -9.52
C GLY A 40 10.10 2.69 -10.61
N PRO A 41 10.29 3.27 -11.81
CA PRO A 41 9.29 3.19 -12.87
C PRO A 41 9.00 1.72 -13.21
N THR A 42 7.85 1.27 -12.74
CA THR A 42 7.30 -0.06 -12.97
C THR A 42 6.04 0.11 -13.79
N GLN A 43 5.78 -0.79 -14.72
CA GLN A 43 4.52 -0.81 -15.46
C GLN A 43 3.66 -1.95 -14.93
N VAL A 44 2.41 -1.64 -14.58
CA VAL A 44 1.42 -2.64 -14.24
C VAL A 44 0.42 -2.71 -15.38
N VAL A 45 0.39 -3.84 -16.07
CA VAL A 45 -0.45 -4.06 -17.24
C VAL A 45 -1.50 -5.12 -16.89
N ALA A 46 -2.77 -4.77 -17.06
CA ALA A 46 -3.87 -5.70 -16.89
C ALA A 46 -3.96 -6.66 -18.10
N TRP A 47 -4.78 -7.71 -17.98
CA TRP A 47 -4.93 -8.71 -19.04
C TRP A 47 -5.36 -8.12 -20.40
N ASP A 48 -6.15 -7.05 -20.37
CA ASP A 48 -6.63 -6.34 -21.57
C ASP A 48 -5.59 -5.37 -22.17
N GLY A 49 -4.39 -5.30 -21.60
CA GLY A 49 -3.33 -4.39 -22.02
C GLY A 49 -3.44 -2.99 -21.43
N SER A 50 -4.47 -2.70 -20.62
CA SER A 50 -4.61 -1.40 -19.96
C SER A 50 -3.57 -1.23 -18.83
N HIS A 51 -3.12 0.02 -18.65
CA HIS A 51 -2.25 0.39 -17.54
C HIS A 51 -3.08 0.55 -16.26
N ARG A 52 -2.70 -0.16 -15.19
CA ARG A 52 -3.49 -0.24 -13.97
C ARG A 52 -2.62 -0.12 -12.70
N PRO A 53 -2.23 1.12 -12.33
CA PRO A 53 -1.44 1.33 -11.12
C PRO A 53 -2.26 1.01 -9.86
N PHE A 54 -1.59 0.55 -8.80
CA PHE A 54 -2.25 0.19 -7.54
C PHE A 54 -1.32 0.39 -6.34
N VAL A 55 -1.91 0.46 -5.15
CA VAL A 55 -1.18 0.51 -3.88
C VAL A 55 -1.29 -0.84 -3.19
N ARG A 56 -0.15 -1.44 -2.86
CA ARG A 56 -0.09 -2.65 -2.05
C ARG A 56 0.08 -2.30 -0.58
N ILE A 57 -0.79 -2.81 0.27
CA ILE A 57 -0.70 -2.74 1.73
C ILE A 57 -0.07 -4.03 2.23
N LEU A 58 1.14 -3.95 2.80
CA LEU A 58 1.80 -5.07 3.47
C LEU A 58 1.73 -4.87 4.97
N THR A 59 1.17 -5.82 5.70
CA THR A 59 1.06 -5.72 7.16
C THR A 59 0.89 -7.07 7.82
N ARG A 60 1.22 -7.15 9.11
CA ARG A 60 0.89 -8.30 9.98
C ARG A 60 -0.46 -8.14 10.68
N SER A 61 -1.04 -6.95 10.64
CA SER A 61 -2.28 -6.63 11.35
C SER A 61 -3.43 -6.46 10.36
N ARG A 62 -4.36 -7.43 10.41
CA ARG A 62 -5.61 -7.39 9.64
C ARG A 62 -6.44 -6.14 9.94
N GLU A 63 -6.59 -5.83 11.22
CA GLU A 63 -7.29 -4.62 11.68
C GLU A 63 -6.71 -3.34 11.05
N ARG A 64 -5.39 -3.16 11.11
CA ARG A 64 -4.75 -1.97 10.51
C ARG A 64 -4.94 -1.93 8.99
N ALA A 65 -4.85 -3.08 8.29
CA ALA A 65 -5.15 -3.14 6.85
C ALA A 65 -6.58 -2.73 6.54
N ASP A 66 -7.56 -3.23 7.30
CA ASP A 66 -8.97 -2.90 7.08
C ASP A 66 -9.26 -1.42 7.32
N MET A 67 -8.64 -0.82 8.34
CA MET A 67 -8.73 0.63 8.59
C MET A 67 -8.12 1.46 7.46
N ILE A 68 -6.96 1.08 6.92
CA ILE A 68 -6.35 1.76 5.77
C ILE A 68 -7.23 1.59 4.52
N LYS A 69 -7.69 0.37 4.25
CA LYS A 69 -8.55 0.04 3.11
C LYS A 69 -9.83 0.88 3.09
N ALA A 70 -10.47 1.04 4.25
CA ALA A 70 -11.68 1.84 4.40
C ALA A 70 -11.47 3.32 3.99
N ARG A 71 -10.24 3.83 4.04
CA ARG A 71 -9.90 5.21 3.67
C ARG A 71 -9.43 5.37 2.24
N LEU A 72 -8.68 4.40 1.71
CA LEU A 72 -8.04 4.54 0.40
C LEU A 72 -8.81 3.90 -0.77
N THR A 73 -9.75 2.99 -0.51
CA THR A 73 -10.40 2.19 -1.58
C THR A 73 -11.21 2.99 -2.60
N ARG A 74 -11.48 4.28 -2.33
CA ARG A 74 -12.18 5.17 -3.27
C ARG A 74 -11.23 5.95 -4.19
N GLU A 75 -9.95 6.03 -3.82
CA GLU A 75 -8.97 6.89 -4.47
C GLU A 75 -7.96 6.10 -5.31
N CYS A 76 -7.76 4.82 -5.01
CA CYS A 76 -6.83 3.96 -5.73
C CYS A 76 -7.23 2.48 -5.67
N ASP A 77 -6.78 1.70 -6.65
CA ASP A 77 -6.82 0.25 -6.58
C ASP A 77 -5.90 -0.23 -5.45
N LEU A 78 -6.38 -1.21 -4.66
CA LEU A 78 -5.67 -1.73 -3.50
C LEU A 78 -5.41 -3.23 -3.62
N GLU A 79 -4.18 -3.62 -3.33
CA GLU A 79 -3.80 -5.01 -3.04
C GLU A 79 -3.45 -5.13 -1.56
N VAL A 80 -3.89 -6.18 -0.87
CA VAL A 80 -3.57 -6.38 0.56
C VAL A 80 -2.84 -7.70 0.73
N VAL A 81 -1.62 -7.64 1.28
CA VAL A 81 -0.78 -8.79 1.56
C VAL A 81 -0.56 -8.89 3.07
N PHE A 82 -0.98 -10.03 3.63
CA PHE A 82 -0.72 -10.36 5.02
C PHE A 82 0.62 -11.08 5.14
N ILE A 83 1.49 -10.56 6.00
CA ILE A 83 2.79 -11.17 6.25
C ILE A 83 2.71 -11.98 7.54
N ASP A 84 2.88 -13.29 7.42
CA ASP A 84 3.08 -14.18 8.55
C ASP A 84 4.56 -14.57 8.66
N PHE A 85 5.08 -14.58 9.89
CA PHE A 85 6.41 -15.11 10.17
C PHE A 85 6.28 -16.49 10.79
N ILE A 86 6.82 -17.49 10.09
CA ILE A 86 6.98 -18.84 10.63
C ILE A 86 8.37 -18.87 11.26
N PRO A 87 8.50 -19.00 12.60
CA PRO A 87 9.80 -19.14 13.24
C PRO A 87 10.51 -20.35 12.65
N ARG A 88 11.82 -20.23 12.38
CA ARG A 88 12.63 -21.41 12.09
C ARG A 88 12.70 -22.23 13.37
N THR A 89 12.10 -23.42 13.40
CA THR A 89 12.37 -24.41 14.44
C THR A 89 13.84 -24.81 14.33
N THR A 90 14.67 -24.31 15.25
CA THR A 90 16.00 -24.88 15.48
C THR A 90 15.79 -26.19 16.22
N ASN A 91 15.97 -27.32 15.52
CA ASN A 91 16.16 -28.63 16.13
C ASN A 91 17.53 -28.72 16.79
#